data_AF-C5PC77-F1
#
_entry.id   AF-C5PC77-F1
#
_cell.length_a   1.000
_cell.length_b   1.000
_cell.length_c   1.000
_cell.angle_alpha   90.00
_cell.angle_beta   90.00
_cell.angle_gamma   90.00
#
_symmetry.space_group_name_H-M   'P 1'
#
loop_
_entity.id
_entity.type
_entity.pdbx_description
1 polymer ?
#
loop_
_entity_poly.entity_id
_entity_poly.type
_entity_poly.pdbx_seq_one_letter_code
_entity_poly.pdbx_strand_id
1 'polypeptide(L)'
;MARWDDFNVTFGFKGDYPYNPKVVDRIIANRKALYSTLFIDRLLGALGIDSAPRLYPPKSIETLRKLHREILASGSPNHHKQSVIYYLLRDCENLDDGTNRLEFARRCLLPQKYKLLVDGIWYMDRLEFQSALGYLTEPSLIPTFPDEILYVLSTLSEQDDHLATAYYVAVSPPLATSEVLNAYFAVLCRSGVSTAFCFTRKQPLDIRRELFGQLVVFVLAAKAGEERAEKAMELVNLPFSDIEIEWFEDCLLHGKAKNLPGAKDTVMMRRVATGHLDNLGALESLGGRKIEGLNWDILRKNLKPSVS
;
A
#
# COMPACT_ATOMS: atom_id res chain seq x y z
N MET A 1 -6.79 -30.99 28.44
CA MET A 1 -6.53 -29.62 27.97
C MET A 1 -5.00 -29.46 27.96
N ALA A 2 -4.39 -29.11 26.82
CA ALA A 2 -2.92 -29.02 26.75
C ALA A 2 -2.41 -27.96 27.73
N ARG A 3 -1.30 -28.21 28.46
CA ARG A 3 -0.69 -27.27 29.43
C ARG A 3 0.08 -26.14 28.71
N TRP A 4 -0.53 -25.51 27.72
CA TRP A 4 0.07 -24.36 27.01
C TRP A 4 0.03 -23.07 27.83
N ASP A 5 -0.75 -23.07 28.93
CA ASP A 5 -0.80 -22.00 29.92
C ASP A 5 0.47 -21.94 30.81
N ASP A 6 1.28 -23.00 30.82
CA ASP A 6 2.54 -23.03 31.56
C ASP A 6 3.68 -22.47 30.71
N PHE A 7 4.26 -21.36 31.19
CA PHE A 7 5.38 -20.67 30.56
C PHE A 7 6.57 -21.61 30.26
N ASN A 8 6.97 -22.44 31.22
CA ASN A 8 8.17 -23.25 31.09
C ASN A 8 7.95 -24.39 30.08
N VAL A 9 6.73 -24.90 29.99
CA VAL A 9 6.33 -25.92 29.01
C VAL A 9 6.27 -25.32 27.60
N THR A 10 5.74 -24.12 27.47
CA THR A 10 5.56 -23.44 26.18
C THR A 10 6.87 -22.97 25.57
N PHE A 11 7.75 -22.34 26.36
CA PHE A 11 9.02 -21.80 25.85
C PHE A 11 10.22 -22.74 26.04
N GLY A 12 10.03 -23.93 26.65
CA GLY A 12 11.10 -24.91 26.84
C GLY A 12 12.31 -24.37 27.61
N PHE A 13 12.07 -23.45 28.55
CA PHE A 13 13.14 -22.68 29.19
C PHE A 13 14.08 -23.58 30.02
N LYS A 14 15.30 -23.77 29.53
CA LYS A 14 16.38 -24.55 30.17
C LYS A 14 17.42 -23.70 30.92
N GLY A 15 17.20 -22.39 31.04
CA GLY A 15 18.10 -21.47 31.75
C GLY A 15 18.55 -20.26 30.92
N ASP A 16 18.55 -20.37 29.58
CA ASP A 16 19.00 -19.30 28.69
C ASP A 16 17.86 -18.47 28.12
N TYR A 17 18.10 -17.16 28.00
CA TYR A 17 17.13 -16.21 27.47
C TYR A 17 16.83 -16.50 25.98
N PRO A 18 15.56 -16.72 25.59
CA PRO A 18 15.25 -17.26 24.27
C PRO A 18 15.40 -16.26 23.12
N TYR A 19 15.37 -14.95 23.39
CA TYR A 19 15.52 -13.93 22.35
C TYR A 19 17.00 -13.56 22.14
N ASN A 20 17.44 -13.61 20.88
CA ASN A 20 18.74 -13.09 20.49
C ASN A 20 18.73 -11.54 20.60
N PRO A 21 19.74 -10.91 21.23
CA PRO A 21 19.87 -9.45 21.23
C PRO A 21 19.80 -8.83 19.82
N LYS A 22 20.40 -9.49 18.82
CA LYS A 22 20.36 -9.04 17.42
C LYS A 22 18.94 -9.03 16.85
N VAL A 23 18.11 -10.00 17.25
CA VAL A 23 16.71 -10.08 16.82
C VAL A 23 15.90 -8.96 17.47
N VAL A 24 16.12 -8.68 18.75
CA VAL A 24 15.50 -7.56 19.46
C VAL A 24 15.83 -6.23 18.78
N ASP A 25 17.11 -5.99 18.46
CA ASP A 25 17.55 -4.76 17.78
C ASP A 25 16.93 -4.63 16.39
N ARG A 26 16.86 -5.73 15.62
CA ARG A 26 16.17 -5.77 14.32
C ARG A 26 14.69 -5.45 14.44
N ILE A 27 13.99 -6.02 15.42
CA ILE A 27 12.55 -5.75 15.66
C ILE A 27 12.35 -4.27 15.99
N ILE A 28 13.21 -3.67 16.81
CA ILE A 28 13.15 -2.24 17.15
C ILE A 28 13.38 -1.37 15.92
N ALA A 29 14.36 -1.72 15.07
CA ALA A 29 14.63 -1.00 13.83
C ALA A 29 13.44 -1.08 12.86
N ASN A 30 12.88 -2.28 12.67
CA ASN A 30 11.73 -2.49 11.80
C ASN A 30 10.47 -1.77 12.30
N ARG A 31 10.25 -1.73 13.61
CA ARG A 31 9.15 -0.95 14.20
C ARG A 31 9.24 0.52 13.80
N LYS A 32 10.44 1.10 13.81
CA LYS A 32 10.63 2.49 13.36
C LYS A 32 10.29 2.68 11.88
N ALA A 33 10.67 1.71 11.03
CA ALA A 33 10.32 1.72 9.62
C ALA A 33 8.80 1.59 9.38
N LEU A 34 8.11 0.79 10.19
CA LEU A 34 6.65 0.60 10.16
C LEU A 34 5.89 1.67 10.95
N TYR A 35 6.28 2.95 10.83
CA TYR A 35 5.59 4.08 11.47
C TYR A 35 5.41 3.91 12.99
N SER A 36 6.40 3.32 13.66
CA SER A 36 6.42 3.04 15.10
C SER A 36 5.40 2.00 15.61
N THR A 37 4.72 1.26 14.72
CA THR A 37 3.73 0.24 15.11
C THR A 37 3.91 -1.03 14.28
N LEU A 38 4.16 -2.17 14.94
CA LEU A 38 4.21 -3.47 14.29
C LEU A 38 2.79 -4.07 14.15
N PHE A 39 2.61 -5.01 13.23
CA PHE A 39 1.37 -5.77 13.11
C PHE A 39 1.12 -6.66 14.31
N ILE A 40 2.16 -7.21 14.97
CA ILE A 40 2.00 -7.88 16.26
C ILE A 40 1.51 -6.94 17.37
N ASP A 41 1.87 -5.65 17.33
CA ASP A 41 1.34 -4.67 18.30
C ASP A 41 -0.17 -4.50 18.11
N ARG A 42 -0.66 -4.53 16.86
CA ARG A 42 -2.09 -4.50 16.53
C ARG A 42 -2.81 -5.78 16.96
N LEU A 43 -2.19 -6.94 16.78
CA LEU A 43 -2.74 -8.21 17.28
C LEU A 43 -2.86 -8.20 18.81
N LEU A 44 -1.81 -7.78 19.52
CA LEU A 44 -1.83 -7.67 20.97
C LEU A 44 -2.86 -6.64 21.46
N GLY A 45 -3.01 -5.51 20.74
CA GLY A 45 -4.07 -4.53 20.99
C GLY A 45 -5.47 -5.13 20.80
N ALA A 46 -5.68 -5.95 19.77
CA ALA A 46 -6.95 -6.67 19.58
C ALA A 46 -7.23 -7.71 20.70
N LEU A 47 -6.20 -8.18 21.42
CA LEU A 47 -6.34 -8.99 22.62
C LEU A 47 -6.62 -8.15 23.90
N GLY A 48 -6.61 -6.81 23.80
CA GLY A 48 -6.79 -5.89 24.93
C GLY A 48 -5.50 -5.62 25.72
N ILE A 49 -4.33 -5.81 25.11
CA ILE A 49 -3.03 -5.58 25.74
C ILE A 49 -2.47 -4.25 25.23
N ASP A 50 -2.95 -3.14 25.80
CA ASP A 50 -2.56 -1.78 25.39
C ASP A 50 -1.09 -1.45 25.68
N SER A 51 -0.45 -2.22 26.56
CA SER A 51 0.98 -2.09 26.88
C SER A 51 1.90 -2.80 25.89
N ALA A 52 1.37 -3.33 24.78
CA ALA A 52 2.11 -4.13 23.79
C ALA A 52 3.43 -3.51 23.32
N PRO A 53 3.51 -2.21 22.92
CA PRO A 53 4.76 -1.63 22.43
C PRO A 53 5.87 -1.55 23.48
N ARG A 54 5.52 -1.61 24.78
CA ARG A 54 6.47 -1.60 25.91
C ARG A 54 6.93 -3.01 26.28
N LEU A 55 6.09 -4.02 26.05
CA LEU A 55 6.34 -5.41 26.42
C LEU A 55 7.01 -6.20 25.30
N TYR A 56 6.74 -5.85 24.05
CA TYR A 56 7.31 -6.47 22.87
C TYR A 56 8.21 -5.48 22.11
N PRO A 57 9.39 -5.89 21.61
CA PRO A 57 10.04 -7.17 21.87
C PRO A 57 10.48 -7.28 23.33
N PRO A 58 10.36 -8.46 23.96
CA PRO A 58 10.85 -8.65 25.32
C PRO A 58 12.38 -8.47 25.33
N LYS A 59 12.88 -7.79 26.36
CA LYS A 59 14.33 -7.58 26.57
C LYS A 59 14.89 -8.46 27.69
N SER A 60 14.02 -9.10 28.46
CA SER A 60 14.36 -9.97 29.57
C SER A 60 13.32 -11.08 29.73
N ILE A 61 13.68 -12.13 30.45
CA ILE A 61 12.76 -13.24 30.71
C ILE A 61 11.56 -12.82 31.56
N GLU A 62 11.74 -11.87 32.48
CA GLU A 62 10.66 -11.33 33.29
C GLU A 62 9.63 -10.61 32.43
N THR A 63 10.11 -9.87 31.42
CA THR A 63 9.25 -9.17 30.45
C THR A 63 8.47 -10.18 29.60
N LEU A 64 9.12 -11.24 29.13
CA LEU A 64 8.47 -12.30 28.36
C LEU A 64 7.43 -13.08 29.22
N ARG A 65 7.76 -13.39 30.48
CA ARG A 65 6.81 -14.01 31.43
C ARG A 65 5.62 -13.09 31.73
N LYS A 66 5.85 -11.78 31.84
CA LYS A 66 4.78 -10.80 32.02
C LYS A 66 3.87 -10.77 30.79
N LEU A 67 4.44 -10.66 29.58
CA LEU A 67 3.68 -10.69 28.33
C LEU A 67 2.85 -11.97 28.19
N HIS A 68 3.45 -13.14 28.47
CA HIS A 68 2.74 -14.41 28.44
C HIS A 68 1.54 -14.44 29.41
N ARG A 69 1.72 -13.95 30.65
CA ARG A 69 0.62 -13.86 31.62
C ARG A 69 -0.49 -12.92 31.17
N GLU A 70 -0.16 -11.78 30.59
CA GLU A 70 -1.16 -10.84 30.06
C GLU A 70 -1.94 -11.45 28.88
N ILE A 71 -1.27 -12.19 27.99
CA ILE A 71 -1.94 -12.93 26.91
C ILE A 71 -2.93 -13.95 27.48
N LEU A 72 -2.53 -14.74 28.48
CA LEU A 72 -3.42 -15.72 29.11
C LEU A 72 -4.59 -15.08 29.84
N ALA A 73 -4.35 -13.95 30.52
CA ALA A 73 -5.36 -13.20 31.26
C ALA A 73 -6.35 -12.45 30.35
N SER A 74 -6.03 -12.25 29.07
CA SER A 74 -6.95 -11.56 28.14
C SER A 74 -8.30 -12.27 28.01
N GLY A 75 -9.37 -11.52 27.75
CA GLY A 75 -10.72 -12.07 27.53
C GLY A 75 -10.90 -12.77 26.18
N SER A 76 -9.85 -12.82 25.36
CA SER A 76 -9.93 -13.35 23.99
C SER A 76 -10.06 -14.88 23.94
N PRO A 77 -10.64 -15.44 22.86
CA PRO A 77 -10.67 -16.88 22.64
C PRO A 77 -9.28 -17.52 22.63
N ASN A 78 -9.19 -18.78 23.06
CA ASN A 78 -7.91 -19.49 23.20
C ASN A 78 -7.11 -19.55 21.88
N HIS A 79 -7.76 -19.71 20.74
CA HIS A 79 -7.06 -19.76 19.45
C HIS A 79 -6.36 -18.42 19.11
N HIS A 80 -6.91 -17.26 19.50
CA HIS A 80 -6.22 -15.98 19.34
C HIS A 80 -5.00 -15.88 20.25
N LYS A 81 -5.14 -16.27 21.52
CA LYS A 81 -4.02 -16.32 22.48
C LYS A 81 -2.90 -17.23 22.00
N GLN A 82 -3.25 -18.43 21.57
CA GLN A 82 -2.32 -19.43 21.03
C GLN A 82 -1.63 -18.93 19.75
N SER A 83 -2.33 -18.17 18.90
CA SER A 83 -1.74 -17.56 17.69
C SER A 83 -0.64 -16.55 18.03
N VAL A 84 -0.87 -15.69 19.02
CA VAL A 84 0.14 -14.74 19.50
C VAL A 84 1.31 -15.46 20.17
N ILE A 85 1.06 -16.50 20.96
CA ILE A 85 2.15 -17.31 21.54
C ILE A 85 2.95 -18.00 20.44
N TYR A 86 2.30 -18.53 19.40
CA TYR A 86 2.96 -19.11 18.24
C TYR A 86 3.84 -18.08 17.50
N TYR A 87 3.40 -16.81 17.40
CA TYR A 87 4.24 -15.71 16.92
C TYR A 87 5.50 -15.54 17.78
N LEU A 88 5.34 -15.44 19.11
CA LEU A 88 6.48 -15.23 20.02
C LEU A 88 7.48 -16.39 19.97
N LEU A 89 7.00 -17.64 19.87
CA LEU A 89 7.84 -18.81 19.70
C LEU A 89 8.63 -18.79 18.40
N ARG A 90 8.12 -18.13 17.36
CA ARG A 90 8.82 -17.97 16.09
C ARG A 90 10.01 -17.00 16.21
N ASP A 91 9.91 -15.96 17.02
CA ASP A 91 11.08 -15.11 17.28
C ASP A 91 12.17 -15.80 18.11
N CYS A 92 11.80 -16.85 18.86
CA CYS A 92 12.68 -17.63 19.72
C CYS A 92 13.46 -18.73 18.98
N GLU A 93 13.58 -18.65 17.64
CA GLU A 93 14.17 -19.67 16.75
C GLU A 93 15.58 -20.19 17.12
N ASN A 94 16.28 -19.55 18.07
CA ASN A 94 17.52 -20.03 18.67
C ASN A 94 17.39 -21.36 19.46
N LEU A 95 16.17 -21.83 19.77
CA LEU A 95 15.99 -22.95 20.69
C LEU A 95 15.99 -24.35 20.05
N ASP A 96 15.49 -24.55 18.82
CA ASP A 96 15.42 -25.91 18.22
C ASP A 96 14.91 -25.97 16.74
N ASP A 97 15.52 -25.27 15.78
CA ASP A 97 15.22 -25.36 14.32
C ASP A 97 13.71 -25.30 13.94
N GLY A 98 12.90 -24.57 14.72
CA GLY A 98 11.45 -24.46 14.53
C GLY A 98 10.60 -25.61 15.11
N THR A 99 11.21 -26.64 15.69
CA THR A 99 10.53 -27.82 16.29
C THR A 99 9.57 -27.43 17.41
N ASN A 100 10.00 -26.57 18.34
CA ASN A 100 9.18 -26.13 19.47
C ASN A 100 7.88 -25.42 19.04
N ARG A 101 7.95 -24.57 18.01
CA ARG A 101 6.80 -23.87 17.44
C ARG A 101 5.81 -24.87 16.80
N LEU A 102 6.32 -25.81 16.01
CA LEU A 102 5.50 -26.82 15.34
C LEU A 102 4.87 -27.80 16.33
N GLU A 103 5.60 -28.21 17.35
CA GLU A 103 5.07 -29.02 18.45
C GLU A 103 3.99 -28.29 19.23
N PHE A 104 4.21 -27.02 19.57
CA PHE A 104 3.20 -26.19 20.24
C PHE A 104 1.91 -26.11 19.43
N ALA A 105 2.02 -25.82 18.14
CA ALA A 105 0.90 -25.77 17.21
C ALA A 105 0.13 -27.11 17.14
N ARG A 106 0.83 -28.26 17.18
CA ARG A 106 0.21 -29.59 17.21
C ARG A 106 -0.48 -29.87 18.55
N ARG A 107 0.18 -29.57 19.68
CA ARG A 107 -0.36 -29.78 21.04
C ARG A 107 -1.61 -28.94 21.30
N CYS A 108 -1.64 -27.71 20.80
CA CYS A 108 -2.78 -26.80 20.93
C CYS A 108 -3.89 -27.06 19.90
N LEU A 109 -3.65 -27.94 18.91
CA LEU A 109 -4.52 -28.13 17.75
C LEU A 109 -4.83 -26.79 17.05
N LEU A 110 -3.81 -25.93 16.93
CA LEU A 110 -3.98 -24.59 16.36
C LEU A 110 -4.43 -24.74 14.89
N PRO A 111 -5.58 -24.17 14.50
CA PRO A 111 -6.06 -24.31 13.13
C PRO A 111 -5.10 -23.68 12.12
N GLN A 112 -5.01 -24.27 10.92
CA GLN A 112 -4.05 -23.87 9.89
C GLN A 112 -4.16 -22.38 9.50
N LYS A 113 -5.38 -21.85 9.40
CA LYS A 113 -5.63 -20.44 9.08
C LYS A 113 -4.93 -19.46 10.04
N TYR A 114 -4.85 -19.79 11.32
CA TYR A 114 -4.18 -18.93 12.30
C TYR A 114 -2.67 -19.00 12.16
N LYS A 115 -2.11 -20.18 11.81
CA LYS A 115 -0.69 -20.31 11.53
C LYS A 115 -0.29 -19.49 10.32
N LEU A 116 -1.03 -19.64 9.21
CA LEU A 116 -0.81 -18.88 7.98
C LEU A 116 -0.88 -17.37 8.24
N LEU A 117 -1.92 -16.90 8.93
CA LEU A 117 -2.06 -15.49 9.28
C LEU A 117 -0.88 -14.97 10.11
N VAL A 118 -0.54 -15.68 11.19
CA VAL A 118 0.58 -15.30 12.05
C VAL A 118 1.90 -15.36 11.29
N ASP A 119 2.07 -16.35 10.42
CA ASP A 119 3.29 -16.50 9.65
C ASP A 119 3.46 -15.35 8.64
N GLY A 120 2.38 -14.91 8.01
CA GLY A 120 2.36 -13.74 7.15
C GLY A 120 2.62 -12.44 7.91
N ILE A 121 1.97 -12.23 9.05
CA ILE A 121 2.17 -11.06 9.93
C ILE A 121 3.63 -10.98 10.41
N TRP A 122 4.23 -12.11 10.77
CA TRP A 122 5.64 -12.17 11.17
C TRP A 122 6.58 -11.73 10.05
N TYR A 123 6.34 -12.13 8.81
CA TYR A 123 7.12 -11.65 7.67
C TYR A 123 6.90 -10.16 7.38
N MET A 124 5.68 -9.65 7.56
CA MET A 124 5.40 -8.20 7.46
C MET A 124 6.21 -7.40 8.47
N ASP A 125 6.23 -7.82 9.73
CA ASP A 125 7.00 -7.17 10.80
C ASP A 125 8.52 -7.26 10.56
N ARG A 126 8.96 -8.20 9.72
CA ARG A 126 10.35 -8.34 9.29
C ARG A 126 10.73 -7.55 8.04
N LEU A 127 9.77 -6.86 7.43
CA LEU A 127 9.90 -6.18 6.13
C LEU A 127 10.18 -7.15 4.97
N GLU A 128 9.82 -8.42 5.13
CA GLU A 128 9.99 -9.48 4.13
C GLU A 128 8.68 -9.65 3.35
N PHE A 129 8.30 -8.62 2.58
CA PHE A 129 6.97 -8.46 2.00
C PHE A 129 6.59 -9.57 1.01
N GLN A 130 7.53 -10.06 0.20
CA GLN A 130 7.27 -11.12 -0.77
C GLN A 130 6.88 -12.44 -0.07
N SER A 131 7.63 -12.81 0.97
CA SER A 131 7.32 -13.98 1.81
C SER A 131 5.99 -13.79 2.52
N ALA A 132 5.72 -12.60 3.05
CA ALA A 132 4.46 -12.29 3.73
C ALA A 132 3.25 -12.50 2.82
N LEU A 133 3.33 -12.02 1.57
CA LEU A 133 2.24 -12.15 0.60
C LEU A 133 1.86 -13.60 0.34
N GLY A 134 2.85 -14.50 0.24
CA GLY A 134 2.60 -15.93 0.04
C GLY A 134 1.72 -16.58 1.12
N TYR A 135 1.67 -16.00 2.32
CA TYR A 135 0.77 -16.46 3.39
C TYR A 135 -0.52 -15.63 3.46
N LEU A 136 -0.45 -14.31 3.28
CA LEU A 136 -1.57 -13.40 3.51
C LEU A 136 -2.60 -13.37 2.38
N THR A 137 -2.25 -13.85 1.19
CA THR A 137 -3.16 -13.95 0.04
C THR A 137 -3.89 -15.29 -0.04
N GLU A 138 -3.68 -16.18 0.94
CA GLU A 138 -4.36 -17.46 1.02
C GLU A 138 -5.89 -17.29 1.11
N PRO A 139 -6.69 -17.82 0.16
CA PRO A 139 -8.14 -17.59 0.10
C PRO A 139 -8.93 -18.08 1.32
N SER A 140 -8.33 -18.98 2.11
CA SER A 140 -8.94 -19.50 3.34
C SER A 140 -8.86 -18.54 4.52
N LEU A 141 -8.09 -17.46 4.40
CA LEU A 141 -7.92 -16.46 5.44
C LEU A 141 -9.03 -15.42 5.41
N ILE A 142 -9.42 -14.98 6.60
CA ILE A 142 -10.19 -13.74 6.76
C ILE A 142 -9.15 -12.61 6.81
N PRO A 143 -9.21 -11.65 5.88
CA PRO A 143 -8.25 -10.55 5.86
C PRO A 143 -8.23 -9.82 7.20
N THR A 144 -7.05 -9.74 7.82
CA THR A 144 -6.85 -9.06 9.11
C THR A 144 -5.95 -7.85 8.85
N PHE A 145 -6.43 -6.65 9.18
CA PHE A 145 -5.77 -5.37 8.85
C PHE A 145 -5.46 -5.17 7.35
N PRO A 146 -6.43 -5.41 6.44
CA PRO A 146 -6.16 -5.40 5.00
C PRO A 146 -5.71 -4.04 4.49
N ASP A 147 -6.27 -2.95 5.01
CA ASP A 147 -5.90 -1.59 4.60
C ASP A 147 -4.51 -1.21 5.08
N GLU A 148 -4.13 -1.61 6.30
CA GLU A 148 -2.81 -1.30 6.84
C GLU A 148 -1.71 -2.11 6.17
N ILE A 149 -1.98 -3.36 5.82
CA ILE A 149 -1.06 -4.17 5.00
C ILE A 149 -0.88 -3.51 3.64
N LEU A 150 -1.97 -3.14 2.97
CA LEU A 150 -1.90 -2.48 1.67
C LEU A 150 -1.17 -1.14 1.74
N TYR A 151 -1.41 -0.35 2.79
CA TYR A 151 -0.73 0.93 2.99
C TYR A 151 0.78 0.74 3.12
N VAL A 152 1.23 -0.18 3.98
CA VAL A 152 2.65 -0.50 4.15
C VAL A 152 3.27 -0.96 2.83
N LEU A 153 2.59 -1.84 2.09
CA LEU A 153 3.07 -2.29 0.78
C LEU A 153 3.12 -1.14 -0.23
N SER A 154 2.21 -0.17 -0.14
CA SER A 154 2.15 0.95 -1.08
C SER A 154 3.20 2.02 -0.81
N THR A 155 3.65 2.17 0.45
CA THR A 155 4.58 3.24 0.85
C THR A 155 6.02 2.77 1.06
N LEU A 156 6.25 1.55 1.54
CA LEU A 156 7.60 1.06 1.84
C LEU A 156 8.18 0.15 0.76
N SER A 157 7.34 -0.39 -0.11
CA SER A 157 7.75 -1.26 -1.22
C SER A 157 8.10 -0.46 -2.48
N GLU A 158 8.81 0.67 -2.34
CA GLU A 158 9.06 1.60 -3.47
C GLU A 158 9.69 0.92 -4.70
N GLN A 159 10.38 -0.22 -4.52
CA GLN A 159 10.99 -1.01 -5.60
C GLN A 159 10.06 -2.07 -6.22
N ASP A 160 8.98 -2.47 -5.52
CA ASP A 160 8.12 -3.59 -5.92
C ASP A 160 6.62 -3.22 -5.85
N ASP A 161 6.20 -2.28 -6.69
CA ASP A 161 4.79 -1.85 -6.83
C ASP A 161 3.83 -3.02 -7.17
N HIS A 162 4.38 -4.10 -7.74
CA HIS A 162 3.66 -5.33 -8.03
C HIS A 162 3.15 -6.03 -6.77
N LEU A 163 3.82 -5.91 -5.61
CA LEU A 163 3.38 -6.55 -4.37
C LEU A 163 2.08 -5.91 -3.85
N ALA A 164 2.01 -4.58 -3.82
CA ALA A 164 0.79 -3.88 -3.43
C ALA A 164 -0.36 -4.20 -4.41
N THR A 165 -0.07 -4.25 -5.71
CA THR A 165 -1.06 -4.61 -6.73
C THR A 165 -1.56 -6.05 -6.58
N ALA A 166 -0.65 -7.01 -6.38
CA ALA A 166 -0.99 -8.42 -6.19
C ALA A 166 -1.84 -8.62 -4.92
N TYR A 167 -1.47 -7.94 -3.83
CA TYR A 167 -2.25 -7.97 -2.59
C TYR A 167 -3.65 -7.41 -2.79
N TYR A 168 -3.78 -6.24 -3.45
CA TYR A 168 -5.08 -5.65 -3.72
C TYR A 168 -5.98 -6.57 -4.55
N VAL A 169 -5.44 -7.20 -5.59
CA VAL A 169 -6.21 -8.14 -6.43
C VAL A 169 -6.64 -9.38 -5.64
N ALA A 170 -5.79 -9.93 -4.78
CA ALA A 170 -6.08 -11.14 -4.03
C ALA A 170 -7.05 -10.92 -2.85
N VAL A 171 -6.88 -9.82 -2.12
CA VAL A 171 -7.56 -9.57 -0.84
C VAL A 171 -8.69 -8.55 -0.96
N SER A 172 -8.65 -7.69 -1.98
CA SER A 172 -9.59 -6.57 -2.18
C SER A 172 -9.84 -5.74 -0.90
N PRO A 173 -8.80 -5.09 -0.33
CA PRO A 173 -8.96 -4.21 0.82
C PRO A 173 -10.02 -3.12 0.60
N PRO A 174 -10.77 -2.74 1.63
CA PRO A 174 -11.88 -1.80 1.51
C PRO A 174 -11.45 -0.36 1.17
N LEU A 175 -10.19 0.01 1.40
CA LEU A 175 -9.69 1.38 1.20
C LEU A 175 -10.49 2.40 2.03
N ALA A 176 -10.71 2.08 3.31
CA ALA A 176 -11.62 2.81 4.18
C ALA A 176 -11.17 4.25 4.46
N THR A 177 -9.86 4.52 4.42
CA THR A 177 -9.31 5.86 4.67
C THR A 177 -8.72 6.48 3.40
N SER A 178 -8.77 7.81 3.33
CA SER A 178 -8.22 8.57 2.20
C SER A 178 -6.70 8.36 2.08
N GLU A 179 -6.00 8.18 3.20
CA GLU A 179 -4.56 7.91 3.21
C GLU A 179 -4.21 6.61 2.50
N VAL A 180 -4.95 5.52 2.78
CA VAL A 180 -4.74 4.20 2.16
C VAL A 180 -5.09 4.27 0.67
N LEU A 181 -6.22 4.90 0.36
CA LEU A 181 -6.67 5.09 -1.02
C LEU A 181 -5.64 5.86 -1.85
N ASN A 182 -5.14 6.99 -1.34
CA ASN A 182 -4.17 7.83 -2.05
C ASN A 182 -2.81 7.14 -2.18
N ALA A 183 -2.37 6.41 -1.15
CA ALA A 183 -1.13 5.63 -1.20
C ALA A 183 -1.20 4.54 -2.28
N TYR A 184 -2.27 3.76 -2.31
CA TYR A 184 -2.47 2.74 -3.34
C TYR A 184 -2.67 3.35 -4.73
N PHE A 185 -3.39 4.47 -4.83
CA PHE A 185 -3.55 5.17 -6.10
C PHE A 185 -2.22 5.67 -6.68
N ALA A 186 -1.29 6.13 -5.83
CA ALA A 186 0.06 6.49 -6.26
C ALA A 186 0.84 5.30 -6.84
N VAL A 187 0.64 4.08 -6.30
CA VAL A 187 1.19 2.84 -6.90
C VAL A 187 0.60 2.60 -8.29
N LEU A 188 -0.71 2.73 -8.45
CA LEU A 188 -1.37 2.55 -9.75
C LEU A 188 -0.87 3.56 -10.79
N CYS A 189 -0.72 4.83 -10.39
CA CYS A 189 -0.17 5.89 -11.24
C CYS A 189 1.26 5.57 -11.71
N ARG A 190 2.09 4.97 -10.85
CA ARG A 190 3.44 4.52 -11.20
C ARG A 190 3.41 3.33 -12.15
N SER A 191 2.51 2.37 -11.93
CA SER A 191 2.35 1.18 -12.78
C SER A 191 1.80 1.48 -14.19
N GLY A 192 0.90 2.45 -14.35
CA GLY A 192 0.36 2.82 -15.65
C GLY A 192 -0.84 3.76 -15.60
N VAL A 193 -0.91 4.70 -16.55
CA VAL A 193 -1.95 5.75 -16.56
C VAL A 193 -3.33 5.14 -16.83
N SER A 194 -3.42 4.18 -17.75
CA SER A 194 -4.67 3.46 -18.07
C SER A 194 -5.22 2.68 -16.88
N THR A 195 -4.35 2.01 -16.12
CA THR A 195 -4.75 1.25 -14.93
C THR A 195 -5.30 2.16 -13.85
N ALA A 196 -4.58 3.26 -13.56
CA ALA A 196 -5.03 4.28 -12.62
C ALA A 196 -6.35 4.91 -13.06
N PHE A 197 -6.51 5.22 -14.35
CA PHE A 197 -7.76 5.76 -14.89
C PHE A 197 -8.93 4.78 -14.79
N CYS A 198 -8.73 3.51 -15.10
CA CYS A 198 -9.77 2.49 -14.91
C CYS A 198 -10.18 2.38 -13.44
N PHE A 199 -9.22 2.52 -12.52
CA PHE A 199 -9.49 2.51 -11.09
C PHE A 199 -10.34 3.73 -10.65
N THR A 200 -10.06 4.95 -11.15
CA THR A 200 -10.88 6.13 -10.78
C THR A 200 -12.35 5.93 -11.17
N ARG A 201 -12.63 5.27 -12.30
CA ARG A 201 -13.98 5.00 -12.77
C ARG A 201 -14.79 4.04 -11.89
N LYS A 202 -14.12 3.22 -11.08
CA LYS A 202 -14.79 2.32 -10.12
C LYS A 202 -15.24 3.05 -8.85
N GLN A 203 -14.75 4.27 -8.61
CA GLN A 203 -15.03 5.04 -7.41
C GLN A 203 -16.31 5.89 -7.55
N PRO A 204 -16.95 6.26 -6.42
CA PRO A 204 -18.02 7.26 -6.39
C PRO A 204 -17.58 8.59 -7.02
N LEU A 205 -18.53 9.37 -7.54
CA LEU A 205 -18.26 10.58 -8.33
C LEU A 205 -17.33 11.59 -7.62
N ASP A 206 -17.55 11.84 -6.33
CA ASP A 206 -16.76 12.80 -5.55
C ASP A 206 -15.28 12.39 -5.47
N ILE A 207 -15.04 11.12 -5.11
CA ILE A 207 -13.70 10.52 -5.02
C ILE A 207 -13.07 10.42 -6.41
N ARG A 208 -13.86 10.03 -7.41
CA ARG A 208 -13.40 9.90 -8.80
C ARG A 208 -12.84 11.22 -9.34
N ARG A 209 -13.53 12.34 -9.13
CA ARG A 209 -13.04 13.66 -9.57
C ARG A 209 -11.71 14.00 -8.90
N GLU A 210 -11.59 13.74 -7.61
CA GLU A 210 -10.34 13.98 -6.88
C GLU A 210 -9.19 13.13 -7.41
N LEU A 211 -9.36 11.81 -7.50
CA LEU A 211 -8.34 10.89 -8.00
C LEU A 211 -7.98 11.16 -9.47
N PHE A 212 -8.95 11.54 -10.29
CA PHE A 212 -8.69 11.94 -11.67
C PHE A 212 -7.80 13.18 -11.73
N GLY A 213 -8.07 14.19 -10.91
CA GLY A 213 -7.19 15.36 -10.78
C GLY A 213 -5.78 14.98 -10.30
N GLN A 214 -5.66 14.03 -9.36
CA GLN A 214 -4.37 13.51 -8.92
C GLN A 214 -3.61 12.80 -10.05
N LEU A 215 -4.28 12.03 -10.91
CA LEU A 215 -3.67 11.39 -12.08
C LEU A 215 -3.07 12.41 -13.05
N VAL A 216 -3.84 13.45 -13.37
CA VAL A 216 -3.39 14.54 -14.26
C VAL A 216 -2.16 15.24 -13.68
N VAL A 217 -2.21 15.57 -12.38
CA VAL A 217 -1.07 16.19 -11.68
C VAL A 217 0.14 15.26 -11.68
N PHE A 218 -0.05 13.96 -11.41
CA PHE A 218 1.04 12.98 -11.39
C PHE A 218 1.78 12.90 -12.73
N VAL A 219 1.04 12.84 -13.84
CA VAL A 219 1.64 12.78 -15.20
C VAL A 219 2.40 14.06 -15.55
N LEU A 220 1.85 15.24 -15.21
CA LEU A 220 2.47 16.52 -15.56
C LEU A 220 3.58 16.98 -14.61
N ALA A 221 3.55 16.53 -13.36
CA ALA A 221 4.59 16.79 -12.37
C ALA A 221 5.83 15.89 -12.54
N ALA A 222 5.73 14.84 -13.36
CA ALA A 222 6.88 14.00 -13.70
C ALA A 222 8.03 14.82 -14.30
N LYS A 223 9.26 14.35 -14.05
CA LYS A 223 10.48 15.00 -14.60
C LYS A 223 10.40 15.06 -16.11
N ALA A 224 10.92 16.14 -16.70
CA ALA A 224 10.98 16.27 -18.15
C ALA A 224 11.85 15.15 -18.74
N GLY A 225 11.30 14.41 -19.71
CA GLY A 225 11.94 13.24 -20.32
C GLY A 225 10.96 12.44 -21.18
N GLU A 226 11.45 11.35 -21.76
CA GLU A 226 10.68 10.44 -22.63
C GLU A 226 9.52 9.78 -21.88
N GLU A 227 9.75 9.27 -20.67
CA GLU A 227 8.70 8.65 -19.84
C GLU A 227 7.51 9.58 -19.58
N ARG A 228 7.78 10.87 -19.38
CA ARG A 228 6.72 11.86 -19.19
C ARG A 228 5.93 12.07 -20.49
N ALA A 229 6.61 12.13 -21.63
CA ALA A 229 5.97 12.29 -22.92
C ALA A 229 5.08 11.08 -23.24
N GLU A 230 5.55 9.87 -22.97
CA GLU A 230 4.78 8.64 -23.11
C GLU A 230 3.52 8.64 -22.22
N LYS A 231 3.66 8.94 -20.92
CA LYS A 231 2.52 9.01 -20.00
C LYS A 231 1.54 10.13 -20.34
N ALA A 232 2.03 11.28 -20.82
CA ALA A 232 1.19 12.38 -21.28
C ALA A 232 0.44 12.01 -22.56
N MET A 233 1.08 11.31 -23.49
CA MET A 233 0.45 10.80 -24.71
C MET A 233 -0.61 9.75 -24.38
N GLU A 234 -0.32 8.83 -23.45
CA GLU A 234 -1.30 7.87 -22.95
C GLU A 234 -2.52 8.60 -22.36
N LEU A 235 -2.30 9.56 -21.46
CA LEU A 235 -3.35 10.37 -20.81
C LEU A 235 -4.24 11.10 -21.84
N VAL A 236 -3.65 11.69 -22.87
CA VAL A 236 -4.39 12.42 -23.92
C VAL A 236 -5.24 11.48 -24.77
N ASN A 237 -4.79 10.24 -24.99
CA ASN A 237 -5.51 9.26 -25.80
C ASN A 237 -6.55 8.45 -25.01
N LEU A 238 -6.64 8.63 -23.69
CA LEU A 238 -7.65 7.95 -22.89
C LEU A 238 -9.09 8.35 -23.29
N PRO A 239 -10.03 7.40 -23.30
CA PRO A 239 -11.41 7.64 -23.75
C PRO A 239 -12.24 8.31 -22.64
N PHE A 240 -12.06 9.62 -22.44
CA PHE A 240 -12.83 10.38 -21.44
C PHE A 240 -14.29 10.52 -21.86
N SER A 241 -15.18 10.47 -20.87
CA SER A 241 -16.57 10.93 -20.97
C SER A 241 -16.64 12.46 -20.95
N ASP A 242 -17.77 13.03 -21.35
CA ASP A 242 -17.95 14.50 -21.42
C ASP A 242 -17.63 15.19 -20.07
N ILE A 243 -18.09 14.60 -18.96
CA ILE A 243 -17.81 15.09 -17.60
C ILE A 243 -16.30 15.02 -17.27
N GLU A 244 -15.61 13.96 -17.69
CA GLU A 244 -14.17 13.83 -17.48
C GLU A 244 -13.37 14.81 -18.36
N ILE A 245 -13.87 15.17 -19.55
CA ILE A 245 -13.30 16.23 -20.39
C ILE A 245 -13.40 17.57 -19.65
N GLU A 246 -14.57 17.91 -19.10
CA GLU A 246 -14.74 19.13 -18.29
C GLU A 246 -13.79 19.14 -17.08
N TRP A 247 -13.69 18.04 -16.35
CA TRP A 247 -12.76 17.94 -15.21
C TRP A 247 -11.30 18.07 -15.62
N PHE A 248 -10.94 17.52 -16.79
CA PHE A 248 -9.59 17.61 -17.34
C PHE A 248 -9.23 19.05 -17.67
N GLU A 249 -10.11 19.78 -18.37
CA GLU A 249 -9.90 21.18 -18.70
C GLU A 249 -9.90 22.06 -17.45
N ASP A 250 -10.83 21.85 -16.53
CA ASP A 250 -10.89 22.56 -15.25
C ASP A 250 -9.60 22.38 -14.44
N CYS A 251 -9.11 21.13 -14.33
CA CYS A 251 -7.88 20.82 -13.61
C CYS A 251 -6.64 21.55 -14.19
N LEU A 252 -6.56 21.64 -15.52
CA LEU A 252 -5.41 22.21 -16.25
C LEU A 252 -5.48 23.72 -16.43
N LEU A 253 -6.66 24.33 -16.46
CA LEU A 253 -6.83 25.76 -16.68
C LEU A 253 -7.03 26.53 -15.38
N HIS A 254 -7.80 25.98 -14.44
CA HIS A 254 -8.21 26.67 -13.21
C HIS A 254 -7.76 25.94 -11.93
N GLY A 255 -7.48 24.65 -12.01
CA GLY A 255 -7.23 23.78 -10.87
C GLY A 255 -5.76 23.56 -10.50
N LYS A 256 -5.50 22.42 -9.86
CA LYS A 256 -4.22 22.05 -9.23
C LYS A 256 -3.06 21.96 -10.24
N ALA A 257 -3.35 21.69 -11.51
CA ALA A 257 -2.32 21.49 -12.54
C ALA A 257 -1.99 22.76 -13.35
N LYS A 258 -2.67 23.90 -13.12
CA LYS A 258 -2.53 25.09 -13.98
C LYS A 258 -1.10 25.65 -14.10
N ASN A 259 -0.33 25.50 -13.02
CA ASN A 259 1.04 26.02 -12.92
C ASN A 259 2.08 24.99 -13.35
N LEU A 260 1.66 23.76 -13.72
CA LEU A 260 2.59 22.72 -14.17
C LEU A 260 3.04 23.01 -15.61
N PRO A 261 4.31 22.73 -15.94
CA PRO A 261 4.80 22.86 -17.30
C PRO A 261 3.97 21.96 -18.23
N GLY A 262 3.64 22.43 -19.42
CA GLY A 262 2.89 21.64 -20.41
C GLY A 262 1.39 21.52 -20.17
N ALA A 263 0.82 22.05 -19.08
CA ALA A 263 -0.61 21.92 -18.80
C ALA A 263 -1.50 22.43 -19.95
N LYS A 264 -1.16 23.59 -20.51
CA LYS A 264 -1.86 24.20 -21.65
C LYS A 264 -1.63 23.42 -22.95
N ASP A 265 -0.42 22.93 -23.15
CA ASP A 265 -0.06 22.11 -24.32
C ASP A 265 -0.86 20.80 -24.32
N THR A 266 -1.09 20.19 -23.14
CA THR A 266 -1.90 18.96 -23.02
C THR A 266 -3.38 19.18 -23.33
N VAL A 267 -3.96 20.32 -22.93
CA VAL A 267 -5.34 20.70 -23.35
C VAL A 267 -5.41 20.83 -24.87
N MET A 268 -4.46 21.53 -25.48
CA MET A 268 -4.40 21.72 -26.92
C MET A 268 -4.24 20.39 -27.66
N MET A 269 -3.31 19.53 -27.23
CA MET A 269 -3.12 18.19 -27.78
C MET A 269 -4.40 17.38 -27.75
N ARG A 270 -5.14 17.41 -26.63
CA ARG A 270 -6.39 16.64 -26.49
C ARG A 270 -7.50 17.15 -27.39
N ARG A 271 -7.67 18.47 -27.51
CA ARG A 271 -8.65 19.07 -28.43
C ARG A 271 -8.36 18.71 -29.89
N VAL A 272 -7.08 18.71 -30.27
CA VAL A 272 -6.65 18.28 -31.61
C VAL A 272 -6.91 16.79 -31.83
N ALA A 273 -6.51 15.93 -30.88
CA ALA A 273 -6.68 14.47 -30.99
C ALA A 273 -8.16 14.04 -31.06
N THR A 274 -9.05 14.78 -30.40
CA THR A 274 -10.49 14.47 -30.37
C THR A 274 -11.31 15.22 -31.42
N GLY A 275 -10.68 16.07 -32.25
CA GLY A 275 -11.36 16.83 -33.30
C GLY A 275 -12.19 18.03 -32.82
N HIS A 276 -12.15 18.37 -31.53
CA HIS A 276 -12.87 19.52 -30.96
C HIS A 276 -12.05 20.80 -31.15
N LEU A 277 -12.06 21.34 -32.38
CA LEU A 277 -11.34 22.57 -32.75
C LEU A 277 -12.12 23.85 -32.40
N ASP A 278 -13.38 23.71 -32.01
CA ASP A 278 -14.24 24.79 -31.57
C ASP A 278 -13.68 25.38 -30.28
N ASN A 279 -13.45 26.70 -30.23
CA ASN A 279 -12.84 27.43 -29.11
C ASN A 279 -11.33 27.29 -28.88
N LEU A 280 -10.54 26.88 -29.89
CA LEU A 280 -9.07 27.06 -29.85
C LEU A 280 -8.64 28.54 -29.71
N GLY A 281 -9.57 29.48 -29.96
CA GLY A 281 -9.33 30.92 -29.85
C GLY A 281 -9.18 31.45 -28.42
N ALA A 282 -9.84 30.82 -27.44
CA ALA A 282 -9.76 31.29 -26.04
C ALA A 282 -8.37 31.06 -25.40
N LEU A 283 -7.54 30.20 -26.01
CA LEU A 283 -6.15 29.93 -25.61
C LEU A 283 -5.14 30.82 -26.35
N GLU A 284 -5.59 31.75 -27.22
CA GLU A 284 -4.76 32.63 -28.08
C GLU A 284 -3.78 33.54 -27.34
N SER A 285 -3.95 33.78 -26.04
CA SER A 285 -3.05 34.67 -25.28
C SER A 285 -1.80 33.99 -24.74
N LEU A 286 -1.60 32.70 -24.99
CA LEU A 286 -0.64 31.88 -24.23
C LEU A 286 0.22 31.02 -25.16
N GLY A 287 0.99 31.68 -26.02
CA GLY A 287 1.92 31.06 -26.95
C GLY A 287 2.88 30.09 -26.26
N GLY A 288 2.89 28.84 -26.73
CA GLY A 288 3.85 27.82 -26.32
C GLY A 288 5.28 28.16 -26.76
N ARG A 289 6.28 27.52 -26.14
CA ARG A 289 7.67 27.59 -26.60
C ARG A 289 7.75 27.02 -28.01
N LYS A 290 8.44 27.71 -28.92
CA LYS A 290 8.78 27.15 -30.24
C LYS A 290 9.68 25.93 -30.04
N ILE A 291 9.22 24.77 -30.51
CA ILE A 291 10.02 23.55 -30.60
C ILE A 291 10.26 23.34 -32.10
N GLU A 292 11.53 23.37 -32.51
CA GLU A 292 11.95 23.16 -33.91
C GLU A 292 11.23 24.05 -34.95
N GLY A 293 10.92 25.29 -34.58
CA GLY A 293 10.26 26.26 -35.46
C GLY A 293 8.74 26.07 -35.58
N LEU A 294 8.18 25.03 -34.97
CA LEU A 294 6.74 24.80 -34.84
C LEU A 294 6.23 25.37 -33.51
N ASN A 295 5.09 26.05 -33.59
CA ASN A 295 4.30 26.48 -32.43
C ASN A 295 2.83 26.12 -32.70
N TRP A 296 2.02 26.06 -31.66
CA TRP A 296 0.58 25.81 -31.78
C TRP A 296 -0.13 26.77 -32.74
N ASP A 297 0.34 28.01 -32.82
CA ASP A 297 -0.16 29.01 -33.78
C ASP A 297 0.04 28.58 -35.25
N ILE A 298 1.16 27.92 -35.54
CA ILE A 298 1.53 27.46 -36.89
C ILE A 298 0.74 26.19 -37.21
N LEU A 299 0.65 25.24 -36.27
CA LEU A 299 -0.13 24.02 -36.44
C LEU A 299 -1.61 24.32 -36.66
N ARG A 300 -2.19 25.27 -35.90
CA ARG A 300 -3.59 25.69 -36.05
C ARG A 300 -3.87 26.35 -37.41
N LYS A 301 -2.95 27.16 -37.94
CA LYS A 301 -3.09 27.74 -39.29
C LYS A 301 -3.17 26.66 -40.37
N ASN A 302 -2.45 25.55 -40.19
CA ASN A 302 -2.47 24.42 -41.11
C ASN A 302 -3.67 23.47 -40.89
N LEU A 303 -4.27 23.46 -39.70
CA LEU A 303 -5.41 22.61 -39.33
C LEU A 303 -6.78 23.25 -39.60
N LYS A 304 -6.86 24.58 -39.77
CA LYS A 304 -8.10 25.21 -40.29
C LYS A 304 -8.31 24.68 -41.72
N PRO A 305 -9.49 24.13 -42.05
CA PRO A 305 -9.77 23.72 -43.41
C PRO A 305 -9.55 24.93 -44.32
N SER A 306 -8.76 24.75 -45.39
CA SER A 306 -8.67 25.71 -46.47
C SER A 306 -10.07 25.88 -47.04
N VAL A 307 -10.78 26.92 -46.56
CA VAL A 307 -12.07 27.31 -47.11
C VAL A 307 -11.80 27.65 -48.57
N SER A 308 -12.21 26.73 -49.44
CA SER A 308 -12.27 26.88 -50.88
C SER A 308 -13.74 27.09 -51.21
#